data_AF-A0A1I0R3G3-F1
#
_entry.id   AF-A0A1I0R3G3-F1
#
_cell.length_a   1.000
_cell.length_b   1.000
_cell.length_c   1.000
_cell.angle_alpha   90.00
_cell.angle_beta   90.00
_cell.angle_gamma   90.00
#
_symmetry.space_group_name_H-M   'P 1'
#
loop_
_entity.id
_entity.type
_entity.pdbx_description
1 polymer ?
#
loop_
_entity_poly.entity_id
_entity_poly.type
_entity_poly.pdbx_seq_one_letter_code
_entity_poly.pdbx_strand_id
1 'polypeptide(L)'
;MKILSFLIAILIPCSIYAQAIITKDNIDSLMSAVLSSNDNSFKVLYKNRLKVDSVMGIPNYLQGMIDFIIAKEEIDPIIFSKTNPEKYKPNWDKITTTISRKYNIDYANRTVTGAKVRWASWKQDWAEHTKNLIIFVEKYDTDKSAFNLNNKAWSIFEHSNKTDELNTALKWSNYSLKLEPASANWIDTNANILYKLGKNKEAISLEEKAVKLEPENQEFKINLEKMKNGVSTWQ
;
A
#
# COMPACT_ATOMS: atom_id res chain seq x y z
N MET A 1 23.75 -33.97 58.83
CA MET A 1 22.35 -33.48 58.85
C MET A 1 22.37 -31.96 59.03
N LYS A 2 22.19 -31.19 57.95
CA LYS A 2 21.65 -29.82 57.92
C LYS A 2 21.55 -29.39 56.46
N ILE A 3 20.34 -29.48 55.95
CA ILE A 3 19.87 -28.85 54.72
C ILE A 3 19.58 -27.40 55.11
N LEU A 4 20.14 -26.42 54.39
CA LEU A 4 19.55 -25.09 54.32
C LEU A 4 19.86 -24.49 52.95
N SER A 5 18.86 -24.61 52.08
CA SER A 5 18.64 -23.86 50.86
C SER A 5 18.44 -22.38 51.19
N PHE A 6 19.14 -21.48 50.49
CA PHE A 6 18.69 -20.10 50.33
C PHE A 6 18.94 -19.64 48.91
N LEU A 7 17.85 -19.26 48.25
CA LEU A 7 17.77 -18.62 46.95
C LEU A 7 18.63 -17.35 46.95
N ILE A 8 19.55 -17.24 45.99
CA ILE A 8 20.05 -15.94 45.55
C ILE A 8 19.01 -15.40 44.56
N ALA A 9 18.08 -14.61 45.08
CA ALA A 9 17.27 -13.72 44.27
C ALA A 9 18.22 -12.69 43.65
N ILE A 10 18.47 -12.80 42.35
CA ILE A 10 19.13 -11.75 41.58
C ILE A 10 18.12 -10.61 41.45
N LEU A 11 18.14 -9.71 42.44
CA LEU A 11 17.60 -8.36 42.30
C LEU A 11 18.51 -7.61 41.32
N ILE A 12 18.21 -7.73 40.02
CA ILE A 12 18.70 -6.76 39.04
C ILE A 12 17.97 -5.45 39.35
N PRO A 13 18.67 -4.35 39.69
CA PRO A 13 18.01 -3.08 39.97
C PRO A 13 17.24 -2.63 38.73
N CYS A 14 15.96 -2.32 38.94
CA CYS A 14 15.02 -1.75 37.98
C CYS A 14 15.39 -0.29 37.62
N SER A 15 16.64 -0.03 37.21
CA SER A 15 17.12 1.32 36.90
C SER A 15 18.30 1.38 35.91
N ILE A 16 18.50 0.35 35.08
CA ILE A 16 19.33 0.49 33.88
C ILE A 16 18.38 0.57 32.69
N TYR A 17 17.89 1.78 32.42
CA TYR A 17 17.41 2.14 31.09
C TYR A 17 18.61 2.08 30.14
N ALA A 18 19.02 0.87 29.75
CA ALA A 18 19.84 0.71 28.58
C ALA A 18 18.98 1.19 27.42
N GLN A 19 19.34 2.32 26.81
CA GLN A 19 19.01 2.54 25.41
C GLN A 19 19.41 1.24 24.70
N ALA A 20 18.41 0.45 24.29
CA ALA A 20 18.69 -0.78 23.57
C ALA A 20 19.60 -0.40 22.40
N ILE A 21 20.79 -0.97 22.36
CA ILE A 21 21.77 -0.64 21.33
C ILE A 21 21.13 -1.10 20.01
N ILE A 22 20.81 -0.13 19.16
CA ILE A 22 20.25 -0.38 17.84
C ILE A 22 21.37 -0.92 16.96
N THR A 23 21.39 -2.23 16.79
CA THR A 23 22.26 -2.98 15.88
C THR A 23 21.42 -3.75 14.89
N LYS A 24 22.00 -4.17 13.78
CA LYS A 24 21.30 -4.96 12.75
C LYS A 24 20.67 -6.22 13.35
N ASP A 25 21.43 -6.98 14.14
CA ASP A 25 20.99 -8.24 14.75
C ASP A 25 19.84 -8.05 15.76
N ASN A 26 19.84 -6.92 16.48
CA ASN A 26 18.79 -6.64 17.46
C ASN A 26 17.51 -6.09 16.82
N ILE A 27 17.60 -5.40 15.67
CA ILE A 27 16.43 -4.80 15.00
C ILE A 27 15.43 -5.89 14.61
N ASP A 28 15.87 -6.98 13.99
CA ASP A 28 14.97 -8.07 13.56
C ASP A 28 14.28 -8.75 14.74
N SER A 29 15.03 -8.99 15.82
CA SER A 29 14.49 -9.54 17.07
C SER A 29 13.46 -8.59 17.69
N LEU A 30 13.73 -7.28 17.71
CA LEU A 30 12.78 -6.29 18.21
C LEU A 30 11.51 -6.24 17.33
N MET A 31 11.65 -6.24 16.00
CA MET A 31 10.51 -6.17 15.09
C MET A 31 9.59 -7.39 15.23
N SER A 32 10.14 -8.60 15.36
CA SER A 32 9.36 -9.82 15.56
C SER A 32 8.57 -9.83 16.88
N ALA A 33 9.00 -9.03 17.86
CA ALA A 33 8.33 -8.85 19.14
C ALA A 33 7.31 -7.69 19.15
N VAL A 34 6.98 -7.07 17.99
CA VAL A 34 5.98 -6.00 17.90
C VAL A 34 4.60 -6.58 17.55
N LEU A 35 3.68 -6.50 18.49
CA LEU A 35 2.27 -6.87 18.33
C LEU A 35 1.32 -5.67 18.48
N SER A 36 1.74 -4.65 19.21
CA SER A 36 1.01 -3.42 19.52
C SER A 36 1.94 -2.22 19.70
N SER A 37 1.39 -1.00 19.69
CA SER A 37 2.13 0.22 20.02
C SER A 37 2.53 0.33 21.49
N ASN A 38 1.93 -0.48 22.36
CA ASN A 38 2.24 -0.50 23.79
C ASN A 38 3.47 -1.34 24.11
N ASP A 39 3.93 -2.18 23.18
CA ASP A 39 5.08 -3.05 23.39
C ASP A 39 6.36 -2.22 23.53
N ASN A 40 7.25 -2.66 24.42
CA ASN A 40 8.53 -1.99 24.61
C ASN A 40 9.39 -2.02 23.34
N SER A 41 9.33 -3.12 22.57
CA SER A 41 9.95 -3.27 21.26
C SER A 41 9.51 -2.16 20.30
N PHE A 42 8.20 -1.92 20.20
CA PHE A 42 7.65 -0.84 19.37
C PHE A 42 8.15 0.53 19.82
N LYS A 43 8.06 0.84 21.12
CA LYS A 43 8.47 2.14 21.67
C LYS A 43 9.96 2.42 21.41
N VAL A 44 10.81 1.41 21.60
CA VAL A 44 12.25 1.49 21.34
C VAL A 44 12.52 1.74 19.85
N LEU A 45 11.92 0.93 18.96
CA LEU A 45 12.09 1.06 17.52
C LEU A 45 11.59 2.42 17.01
N TYR A 46 10.38 2.83 17.42
CA TYR A 46 9.77 4.09 17.00
C TYR A 46 10.58 5.32 17.43
N LYS A 47 11.06 5.33 18.69
CA LYS A 47 11.90 6.41 19.21
C LYS A 47 13.24 6.51 18.48
N ASN A 48 13.79 5.37 18.03
CA ASN A 48 15.10 5.29 17.38
C ASN A 48 15.02 5.12 15.84
N ARG A 49 13.87 5.37 15.22
CA ARG A 49 13.64 5.07 13.79
C ARG A 49 14.70 5.64 12.84
N LEU A 50 15.18 6.86 13.05
CA LEU A 50 16.24 7.46 12.22
C LEU A 50 17.59 6.74 12.38
N LYS A 51 17.86 6.22 13.58
CA LYS A 51 19.05 5.40 13.84
C LYS A 51 18.89 4.03 13.19
N VAL A 52 17.70 3.45 13.21
CA VAL A 52 17.39 2.19 12.50
C VAL A 52 17.62 2.37 11.00
N ASP A 53 17.12 3.44 10.39
CA ASP A 53 17.37 3.75 8.97
C ASP A 53 18.88 3.83 8.67
N SER A 54 19.64 4.52 9.53
CA SER A 54 21.10 4.63 9.40
C SER A 54 21.83 3.29 9.56
N VAL A 55 21.37 2.40 10.45
CA VAL A 55 21.98 1.08 10.68
C VAL A 55 21.65 0.11 9.55
N MET A 56 20.44 0.18 9.01
CA MET A 56 19.99 -0.69 7.93
C MET A 56 20.42 -0.19 6.55
N GLY A 57 20.77 1.09 6.42
CA GLY A 57 21.06 1.72 5.13
C GLY A 57 19.83 1.87 4.24
N ILE A 58 18.63 1.82 4.82
CA ILE A 58 17.35 1.86 4.13
C ILE A 58 16.52 2.98 4.76
N PRO A 59 16.18 4.05 4.02
CA PRO A 59 15.29 5.10 4.52
C PRO A 59 13.91 4.55 4.87
N ASN A 60 13.32 5.03 5.96
CA ASN A 60 12.00 4.63 6.44
C ASN A 60 11.84 3.11 6.62
N TYR A 61 12.89 2.42 7.09
CA TYR A 61 12.92 0.96 7.19
C TYR A 61 11.74 0.39 7.98
N LEU A 62 11.34 1.08 9.05
CA LEU A 62 10.24 0.67 9.92
C LEU A 62 8.85 1.09 9.44
N GLN A 63 8.73 1.73 8.28
CA GLN A 63 7.48 2.32 7.81
C GLN A 63 6.34 1.30 7.75
N GLY A 64 6.56 0.15 7.12
CA GLY A 64 5.52 -0.88 6.97
C GLY A 64 5.01 -1.39 8.32
N MET A 65 5.92 -1.65 9.26
CA MET A 65 5.56 -2.09 10.63
C MET A 65 4.76 -1.01 11.36
N ILE A 66 5.20 0.25 11.31
CA ILE A 66 4.53 1.36 12.00
C ILE A 66 3.14 1.61 11.39
N ASP A 67 3.04 1.64 10.06
CA ASP A 67 1.77 1.84 9.36
C ASP A 67 0.78 0.72 9.66
N PHE A 68 1.25 -0.53 9.74
CA PHE A 68 0.42 -1.67 10.14
C PHE A 68 -0.14 -1.50 11.55
N ILE A 69 0.70 -1.13 12.53
CA ILE A 69 0.26 -0.91 13.91
C ILE A 69 -0.74 0.26 13.99
N ILE A 70 -0.48 1.36 13.29
CA ILE A 70 -1.41 2.49 13.23
C ILE A 70 -2.75 2.07 12.62
N ALA A 71 -2.73 1.35 11.49
CA ALA A 71 -3.95 0.89 10.86
C ALA A 71 -4.76 -0.03 11.79
N LYS A 72 -4.09 -1.01 12.39
CA LYS A 72 -4.68 -2.00 13.30
C LYS A 72 -5.33 -1.36 14.53
N GLU A 73 -4.72 -0.33 15.11
CA GLU A 73 -5.17 0.24 16.38
C GLU A 73 -6.08 1.46 16.21
N GLU A 74 -5.78 2.33 15.25
CA GLU A 74 -6.39 3.67 15.18
C GLU A 74 -7.38 3.81 14.02
N ILE A 75 -7.42 2.86 13.08
CA ILE A 75 -8.22 2.96 11.84
C ILE A 75 -9.19 1.80 11.70
N ASP A 76 -8.68 0.58 11.64
CA ASP A 76 -9.46 -0.62 11.32
C ASP A 76 -10.62 -0.87 12.30
N PRO A 77 -10.49 -0.62 13.62
CA PRO A 77 -11.62 -0.70 14.55
C PRO A 77 -12.73 0.34 14.28
N ILE A 78 -12.43 1.41 13.55
CA ILE A 78 -13.41 2.45 13.21
C ILE A 78 -14.10 2.13 11.89
N ILE A 79 -13.34 1.62 10.91
CA ILE A 79 -13.89 1.36 9.58
C ILE A 79 -14.49 -0.05 9.47
N PHE A 80 -13.94 -1.09 10.10
CA PHE A 80 -14.43 -2.47 9.95
C PHE A 80 -15.26 -3.02 11.13
N SER A 81 -15.60 -2.20 12.13
CA SER A 81 -16.35 -2.66 13.31
C SER A 81 -17.85 -2.84 13.05
N LYS A 82 -18.26 -3.90 12.33
CA LYS A 82 -19.68 -4.28 12.12
C LYS A 82 -20.63 -3.14 11.70
N THR A 83 -20.12 -2.01 11.23
CA THR A 83 -20.92 -0.86 10.82
C THR A 83 -21.38 -1.07 9.38
N ASN A 84 -22.68 -0.98 9.11
CA ASN A 84 -23.15 -0.85 7.73
C ASN A 84 -22.53 0.44 7.15
N PRO A 85 -21.69 0.35 6.12
CA PRO A 85 -20.95 1.51 5.66
C PRO A 85 -21.83 2.46 4.85
N GLU A 86 -23.03 2.07 4.46
CA GLU A 86 -24.06 3.00 3.96
C GLU A 86 -24.57 3.94 5.04
N LYS A 87 -24.52 3.52 6.31
CA LYS A 87 -25.07 4.27 7.45
C LYS A 87 -24.01 4.97 8.27
N TYR A 88 -22.74 4.64 8.06
CA TYR A 88 -21.63 5.18 8.83
C TYR A 88 -20.56 5.75 7.91
N LYS A 89 -20.13 6.99 8.18
CA LYS A 89 -18.98 7.62 7.55
C LYS A 89 -17.90 7.86 8.61
N PRO A 90 -16.67 7.33 8.42
CA PRO A 90 -15.58 7.59 9.34
C PRO A 90 -15.30 9.09 9.45
N ASN A 91 -15.11 9.59 10.68
CA ASN A 91 -14.65 10.96 10.90
C ASN A 91 -13.14 11.01 10.66
N TRP A 92 -12.76 11.23 9.40
CA TRP A 92 -11.36 11.25 8.98
C TRP A 92 -10.53 12.31 9.73
N ASP A 93 -11.08 13.50 10.00
CA ASP A 93 -10.35 14.55 10.70
C ASP A 93 -10.02 14.15 12.15
N LYS A 94 -10.95 13.47 12.82
CA LYS A 94 -10.72 12.91 14.16
C LYS A 94 -9.63 11.83 14.11
N ILE A 95 -9.69 10.91 13.15
CA ILE A 95 -8.68 9.85 12.97
C ILE A 95 -7.30 10.46 12.71
N THR A 96 -7.20 11.40 11.76
CA THR A 96 -5.97 12.13 11.44
C THR A 96 -5.41 12.85 12.66
N THR A 97 -6.27 13.51 13.44
CA THR A 97 -5.87 14.22 14.66
C THR A 97 -5.36 13.26 15.75
N THR A 98 -6.00 12.11 15.93
CA THR A 98 -5.54 11.09 16.89
C THR A 98 -4.16 10.55 16.51
N ILE A 99 -3.98 10.15 15.25
CA ILE A 99 -2.71 9.59 14.77
C ILE A 99 -1.60 10.66 14.80
N SER A 100 -1.89 11.90 14.40
CA SER A 100 -0.88 12.96 14.36
C SER A 100 -0.35 13.33 15.76
N ARG A 101 -1.20 13.28 16.78
CA ARG A 101 -0.81 13.49 18.18
C ARG A 101 0.04 12.34 18.73
N LYS A 102 -0.29 11.09 18.40
CA LYS A 102 0.41 9.89 18.91
C LYS A 102 1.72 9.61 18.18
N TYR A 103 1.79 9.94 16.89
CA TYR A 103 2.93 9.65 16.02
C TYR A 103 3.51 10.92 15.41
N ASN A 104 2.99 11.34 14.25
CA ASN A 104 3.19 12.64 13.62
C ASN A 104 2.22 12.79 12.43
N ILE A 105 2.20 13.97 11.83
CA ILE A 105 1.29 14.29 10.72
C ILE A 105 1.57 13.50 9.44
N ASP A 106 2.81 13.08 9.19
CA ASP A 106 3.17 12.32 7.99
C ASP A 106 2.59 10.90 8.05
N TYR A 107 2.74 10.23 9.21
CA TYR A 107 2.08 8.94 9.46
C TYR A 107 0.56 9.07 9.36
N ALA A 108 -0.02 10.12 9.94
CA ALA A 108 -1.45 10.36 9.88
C ALA A 108 -1.95 10.53 8.44
N ASN A 109 -1.30 11.39 7.65
CA ASN A 109 -1.70 11.65 6.27
C ASN A 109 -1.58 10.40 5.40
N ARG A 110 -0.47 9.66 5.50
CA ARG A 110 -0.26 8.44 4.70
C ARG A 110 -1.26 7.35 5.05
N THR A 111 -1.35 6.98 6.32
CA THR A 111 -2.20 5.85 6.77
C THR A 111 -3.68 6.14 6.57
N VAL A 112 -4.13 7.38 6.81
CA VAL A 112 -5.51 7.80 6.54
C VAL A 112 -5.80 7.83 5.04
N THR A 113 -4.87 8.26 4.19
CA THR A 113 -5.08 8.20 2.73
C THR A 113 -5.24 6.75 2.26
N GLY A 114 -4.37 5.84 2.69
CA GLY A 114 -4.51 4.41 2.38
C GLY A 114 -5.82 3.80 2.92
N ALA A 115 -6.27 4.24 4.10
CA ALA A 115 -7.56 3.85 4.65
C ALA A 115 -8.74 4.35 3.82
N LYS A 116 -8.69 5.58 3.31
CA LYS A 116 -9.72 6.14 2.42
C LYS A 116 -9.84 5.33 1.13
N VAL A 117 -8.72 4.88 0.55
CA VAL A 117 -8.72 4.00 -0.64
C VAL A 117 -9.49 2.71 -0.36
N ARG A 118 -9.15 2.02 0.74
CA ARG A 118 -9.81 0.75 1.15
C ARG A 118 -11.29 0.96 1.48
N TRP A 119 -11.59 2.01 2.23
CA TRP A 119 -12.96 2.37 2.64
C TRP A 119 -13.85 2.65 1.44
N ALA A 120 -13.39 3.50 0.53
CA ALA A 120 -14.15 3.89 -0.66
C ALA A 120 -14.39 2.69 -1.59
N SER A 121 -13.40 1.81 -1.76
CA SER A 121 -13.57 0.54 -2.49
C SER A 121 -14.63 -0.36 -1.85
N TRP A 122 -14.57 -0.55 -0.53
CA TRP A 122 -15.58 -1.34 0.19
C TRP A 122 -17.00 -0.76 0.05
N LYS A 123 -17.09 0.57 0.00
CA LYS A 123 -18.33 1.33 -0.24
C LYS A 123 -18.81 1.35 -1.69
N GLN A 124 -17.97 0.91 -2.64
CA GLN A 124 -18.14 1.14 -4.07
C GLN A 124 -18.23 2.64 -4.45
N ASP A 125 -17.64 3.53 -3.64
CA ASP A 125 -17.45 4.93 -4.00
C ASP A 125 -16.18 5.05 -4.87
N TRP A 126 -16.34 4.74 -6.15
CA TRP A 126 -15.24 4.68 -7.11
C TRP A 126 -14.59 6.05 -7.36
N ALA A 127 -15.33 7.15 -7.21
CA ALA A 127 -14.81 8.49 -7.39
C ALA A 127 -13.84 8.89 -6.26
N GLU A 128 -14.17 8.58 -5.00
CA GLU A 128 -13.21 8.80 -3.90
C GLU A 128 -12.11 7.73 -3.87
N HIS A 129 -12.39 6.50 -4.30
CA HIS A 129 -11.37 5.45 -4.40
C HIS A 129 -10.24 5.88 -5.32
N THR A 130 -10.54 6.22 -6.57
CA THR A 130 -9.57 6.59 -7.61
C THR A 130 -8.78 7.84 -7.24
N LYS A 131 -9.46 8.87 -6.73
CA LYS A 131 -8.83 10.10 -6.22
C LYS A 131 -7.83 9.84 -5.11
N ASN A 132 -8.21 9.10 -4.07
CA ASN A 132 -7.30 8.81 -2.96
C ASN A 132 -6.20 7.82 -3.38
N LEU A 133 -6.46 6.93 -4.34
CA LEU A 133 -5.46 6.00 -4.86
C LEU A 133 -4.34 6.77 -5.57
N ILE A 134 -4.68 7.74 -6.42
CA ILE A 134 -3.70 8.62 -7.07
C ILE A 134 -2.87 9.38 -6.03
N ILE A 135 -3.52 9.99 -5.04
CA ILE A 135 -2.80 10.70 -3.96
C ILE A 135 -1.84 9.75 -3.23
N PHE A 136 -2.28 8.54 -2.93
CA PHE A 136 -1.46 7.55 -2.23
C PHE A 136 -0.24 7.13 -3.05
N VAL A 137 -0.45 6.76 -4.32
CA VAL A 137 0.62 6.27 -5.21
C VAL A 137 1.65 7.35 -5.50
N GLU A 138 1.21 8.59 -5.76
CA GLU A 138 2.11 9.69 -6.11
C GLU A 138 2.91 10.21 -4.90
N LYS A 139 2.33 10.18 -3.69
CA LYS A 139 2.98 10.79 -2.51
C LYS A 139 3.61 9.81 -1.53
N TYR A 140 3.05 8.62 -1.39
CA TYR A 140 3.33 7.76 -0.25
C TYR A 140 3.77 6.34 -0.61
N ASP A 141 3.34 5.82 -1.75
CA ASP A 141 3.63 4.45 -2.14
C ASP A 141 5.10 4.29 -2.53
N THR A 142 5.82 3.46 -1.79
CA THR A 142 7.24 3.17 -1.99
C THR A 142 7.46 1.98 -2.92
N ASP A 143 6.44 1.15 -3.16
CA ASP A 143 6.56 0.02 -4.08
C ASP A 143 6.36 0.51 -5.51
N LYS A 144 7.46 0.63 -6.24
CA LYS A 144 7.47 1.02 -7.66
C LYS A 144 7.71 -0.18 -8.59
N SER A 145 7.43 -1.40 -8.14
CA SER A 145 7.48 -2.58 -8.98
C SER A 145 6.49 -2.49 -10.14
N ALA A 146 6.80 -3.17 -11.26
CA ALA A 146 5.89 -3.25 -12.40
C ALA A 146 4.52 -3.79 -11.97
N PHE A 147 4.54 -4.79 -11.09
CA PHE A 147 3.37 -5.42 -10.52
C PHE A 147 2.46 -4.45 -9.77
N ASN A 148 3.00 -3.74 -8.78
CA ASN A 148 2.18 -2.81 -8.00
C ASN A 148 1.62 -1.69 -8.89
N LEU A 149 2.48 -1.04 -9.69
CA LEU A 149 2.08 0.10 -10.50
C LEU A 149 1.01 -0.26 -11.55
N ASN A 150 1.11 -1.42 -12.17
CA ASN A 150 0.12 -1.83 -13.14
C ASN A 150 -1.21 -2.20 -12.46
N ASN A 151 -1.18 -2.89 -11.32
CA ASN A 151 -2.41 -3.18 -10.57
C ASN A 151 -3.11 -1.87 -10.14
N LYS A 152 -2.35 -0.83 -9.78
CA LYS A 152 -2.93 0.51 -9.52
C LYS A 152 -3.48 1.14 -10.78
N ALA A 153 -2.79 1.03 -11.92
CA ALA A 153 -3.26 1.54 -13.20
C ALA A 153 -4.55 0.86 -13.65
N TRP A 154 -4.63 -0.47 -13.54
CA TRP A 154 -5.82 -1.27 -13.82
C TRP A 154 -7.00 -0.84 -12.96
N SER A 155 -6.78 -0.67 -11.65
CA SER A 155 -7.83 -0.21 -10.74
C SER A 155 -8.38 1.18 -11.12
N ILE A 156 -7.55 2.10 -11.60
CA ILE A 156 -8.04 3.38 -12.15
C ILE A 156 -8.81 3.17 -13.47
N PHE A 157 -8.32 2.30 -14.36
CA PHE A 157 -9.01 1.95 -15.60
C PHE A 157 -10.43 1.42 -15.36
N GLU A 158 -10.59 0.50 -14.40
CA GLU A 158 -11.89 -0.10 -14.07
C GLU A 158 -12.88 0.92 -13.49
N HIS A 159 -12.38 1.89 -12.73
CA HIS A 159 -13.22 2.69 -11.83
C HIS A 159 -13.27 4.19 -12.18
N SER A 160 -12.55 4.64 -13.21
CA SER A 160 -12.57 6.03 -13.65
C SER A 160 -12.88 6.17 -15.14
N ASN A 161 -13.64 7.21 -15.46
CA ASN A 161 -13.84 7.74 -16.81
C ASN A 161 -13.21 9.14 -16.98
N LYS A 162 -12.50 9.66 -15.97
CA LYS A 162 -11.90 11.00 -16.04
C LYS A 162 -10.57 10.94 -16.78
N THR A 163 -10.43 11.77 -17.81
CA THR A 163 -9.23 11.84 -18.65
C THR A 163 -7.94 12.05 -17.85
N ASP A 164 -7.95 12.91 -16.83
CA ASP A 164 -6.76 13.19 -16.01
C ASP A 164 -6.32 12.00 -15.15
N GLU A 165 -7.29 11.26 -14.61
CA GLU A 165 -7.03 10.06 -13.81
C GLU A 165 -6.51 8.92 -14.72
N LEU A 166 -7.12 8.74 -15.89
CA LEU A 166 -6.67 7.77 -16.90
C LEU A 166 -5.28 8.09 -17.46
N ASN A 167 -4.95 9.37 -17.67
CA ASN A 167 -3.60 9.78 -18.06
C ASN A 167 -2.58 9.48 -16.94
N THR A 168 -2.96 9.60 -15.68
CA THR A 168 -2.12 9.19 -14.55
C THR A 168 -1.91 7.68 -14.54
N ALA A 169 -2.98 6.89 -14.73
CA ALA A 169 -2.88 5.44 -14.86
C ALA A 169 -1.99 5.01 -16.03
N LEU A 170 -2.09 5.69 -17.17
CA LEU A 170 -1.25 5.45 -18.33
C LEU A 170 0.24 5.67 -18.02
N LYS A 171 0.58 6.70 -17.22
CA LYS A 171 1.98 6.93 -16.78
C LYS A 171 2.49 5.75 -15.96
N TRP A 172 1.69 5.24 -15.03
CA TRP A 172 2.08 4.09 -14.20
C TRP A 172 2.22 2.81 -15.05
N SER A 173 1.27 2.54 -15.94
CA SER A 173 1.32 1.39 -16.85
C SER A 173 2.52 1.47 -17.80
N ASN A 174 2.83 2.64 -18.35
CA ASN A 174 4.04 2.86 -19.15
C ASN A 174 5.32 2.57 -18.37
N TYR A 175 5.35 2.91 -17.08
CA TYR A 175 6.49 2.60 -16.21
C TYR A 175 6.60 1.10 -15.95
N SER A 176 5.49 0.39 -15.71
CA SER A 176 5.47 -1.07 -15.62
C SER A 176 6.02 -1.72 -16.89
N LEU A 177 5.61 -1.26 -18.07
CA LEU A 177 6.16 -1.72 -19.34
C LEU A 177 7.65 -1.40 -19.54
N LYS A 178 8.13 -0.28 -19.00
CA LYS A 178 9.56 0.04 -19.05
C LYS A 178 10.38 -0.94 -18.22
N LEU A 179 9.85 -1.36 -17.07
CA LEU A 179 10.50 -2.34 -16.19
C LEU A 179 10.43 -3.76 -16.78
N GLU A 180 9.28 -4.13 -17.35
CA GLU A 180 9.00 -5.49 -17.85
C GLU A 180 8.34 -5.43 -19.26
N PRO A 181 9.12 -5.14 -20.32
CA PRO A 181 8.58 -4.81 -21.66
C PRO A 181 7.97 -5.99 -22.44
N ALA A 182 8.15 -7.21 -21.95
CA ALA A 182 7.69 -8.45 -22.58
C ALA A 182 6.50 -9.10 -21.84
N SER A 183 5.97 -8.47 -20.80
CA SER A 183 4.77 -8.96 -20.11
C SER A 183 3.51 -8.65 -20.92
N ALA A 184 2.80 -9.69 -21.38
CA ALA A 184 1.56 -9.51 -22.12
C ALA A 184 0.48 -8.81 -21.27
N ASN A 185 0.41 -9.12 -19.96
CA ASN A 185 -0.53 -8.48 -19.03
C ASN A 185 -0.30 -6.96 -18.90
N TRP A 186 0.95 -6.50 -18.84
CA TRP A 186 1.25 -5.06 -18.79
C TRP A 186 0.91 -4.36 -20.12
N ILE A 187 1.07 -5.08 -21.24
CA ILE A 187 0.74 -4.56 -22.57
C ILE A 187 -0.78 -4.43 -22.71
N ASP A 188 -1.55 -5.45 -22.33
CA ASP A 188 -3.02 -5.41 -22.33
C ASP A 188 -3.56 -4.28 -21.43
N THR A 189 -3.04 -4.12 -20.21
CA THR A 189 -3.47 -3.01 -19.33
C THR A 189 -3.22 -1.66 -20.01
N ASN A 190 -2.06 -1.49 -20.65
CA ASN A 190 -1.72 -0.25 -21.36
C ASN A 190 -2.67 -0.01 -22.55
N ALA A 191 -2.91 -1.04 -23.35
CA ALA A 191 -3.82 -0.99 -24.49
C ALA A 191 -5.23 -0.60 -24.08
N ASN A 192 -5.76 -1.21 -23.01
CA ASN A 192 -7.06 -0.89 -22.44
C ASN A 192 -7.17 0.58 -21.98
N ILE A 193 -6.16 1.11 -21.30
CA ILE A 193 -6.13 2.52 -20.88
C ILE A 193 -6.08 3.46 -22.10
N LEU A 194 -5.23 3.16 -23.09
CA LEU A 194 -5.13 3.94 -24.34
C LEU A 194 -6.47 3.93 -25.08
N TYR A 195 -7.13 2.77 -25.13
CA TYR A 195 -8.42 2.62 -25.78
C TYR A 195 -9.50 3.47 -25.10
N LYS A 196 -9.56 3.43 -23.77
CA LYS A 196 -10.47 4.26 -22.97
C LYS A 196 -10.20 5.77 -23.09
N LEU A 197 -8.97 6.15 -23.40
CA LEU A 197 -8.57 7.53 -23.75
C LEU A 197 -8.85 7.91 -25.22
N GLY A 198 -9.39 7.00 -26.04
CA GLY A 198 -9.70 7.23 -27.45
C GLY A 198 -8.50 7.09 -28.40
N LYS A 199 -7.36 6.59 -27.93
CA LYS A 199 -6.13 6.37 -28.72
C LYS A 199 -6.17 5.02 -29.44
N ASN A 200 -7.20 4.82 -30.26
CA ASN A 200 -7.59 3.50 -30.76
C ASN A 200 -6.49 2.79 -31.58
N LYS A 201 -5.76 3.52 -32.43
CA LYS A 201 -4.70 2.93 -33.26
C LYS A 201 -3.55 2.37 -32.41
N GLU A 202 -3.14 3.11 -31.39
CA GLU A 202 -2.08 2.70 -30.47
C GLU A 202 -2.53 1.51 -29.61
N ALA A 203 -3.77 1.57 -29.09
CA ALA A 203 -4.36 0.50 -28.31
C ALA A 203 -4.42 -0.83 -29.08
N ILE A 204 -4.99 -0.82 -30.29
CA ILE A 204 -5.08 -2.02 -31.15
C ILE A 204 -3.68 -2.59 -31.43
N SER A 205 -2.70 -1.73 -31.74
CA SER A 205 -1.34 -2.19 -32.01
C SER A 205 -0.68 -2.87 -30.80
N LEU A 206 -0.94 -2.39 -29.58
CA LEU A 206 -0.45 -3.02 -28.37
C LEU A 206 -1.18 -4.32 -28.07
N GLU A 207 -2.49 -4.34 -28.21
CA GLU A 207 -3.29 -5.54 -27.96
C GLU A 207 -2.93 -6.68 -28.93
N GLU A 208 -2.65 -6.36 -30.21
CA GLU A 208 -2.09 -7.32 -31.17
C GLU A 208 -0.75 -7.90 -30.71
N LYS A 209 0.08 -7.08 -30.06
CA LYS A 209 1.34 -7.54 -29.47
C LYS A 209 1.09 -8.45 -28.26
N ALA A 210 0.13 -8.13 -27.39
CA ALA A 210 -0.25 -8.99 -26.26
C ALA A 210 -0.73 -10.37 -26.75
N VAL A 211 -1.64 -10.40 -27.72
CA VAL A 211 -2.12 -11.65 -28.37
C VAL A 211 -0.98 -12.43 -29.02
N LYS A 212 0.00 -11.76 -29.63
CA LYS A 212 1.16 -12.45 -30.22
C LYS A 212 2.06 -13.09 -29.17
N LEU A 213 2.21 -12.48 -28.00
CA LEU A 213 3.03 -13.01 -26.90
C LEU A 213 2.35 -14.19 -26.19
N GLU A 214 1.02 -14.10 -26.02
CA GLU A 214 0.22 -15.14 -25.38
C GLU A 214 -0.98 -15.53 -26.26
N PRO A 215 -0.75 -16.31 -27.33
CA PRO A 215 -1.78 -16.62 -28.32
C PRO A 215 -2.90 -17.51 -27.80
N GLU A 216 -2.77 -18.13 -26.62
CA GLU A 216 -3.84 -18.93 -26.01
C GLU A 216 -4.71 -18.13 -25.04
N ASN A 217 -4.31 -16.88 -24.71
CA ASN A 217 -5.07 -16.03 -23.81
C ASN A 217 -6.32 -15.48 -24.53
N GLN A 218 -7.49 -15.97 -24.11
CA GLN A 218 -8.77 -15.61 -24.73
C GLN A 218 -9.21 -14.18 -24.39
N GLU A 219 -8.80 -13.66 -23.22
CA GLU A 219 -9.15 -12.30 -22.81
C GLU A 219 -8.55 -11.27 -23.75
N PHE A 220 -7.25 -11.41 -24.10
CA PHE A 220 -6.58 -10.50 -25.04
C PHE A 220 -7.22 -10.54 -26.43
N LYS A 221 -7.63 -11.74 -26.90
CA LYS A 221 -8.34 -11.87 -28.18
C LYS A 221 -9.69 -11.15 -28.15
N ILE A 222 -10.45 -11.31 -27.06
CA ILE A 222 -11.74 -10.64 -26.89
C ILE A 222 -11.54 -9.12 -26.82
N ASN A 223 -10.54 -8.64 -26.08
CA ASN A 223 -10.22 -7.22 -25.99
C ASN A 223 -9.82 -6.66 -27.36
N LEU A 224 -8.97 -7.36 -28.11
CA LEU A 224 -8.58 -6.97 -29.47
C LEU A 224 -9.78 -6.83 -30.40
N GLU A 225 -10.68 -7.82 -30.41
CA GLU A 225 -11.88 -7.80 -31.24
C GLU A 225 -12.82 -6.65 -30.83
N LYS A 226 -13.01 -6.43 -29.52
CA LYS A 226 -13.78 -5.28 -29.03
C LYS A 226 -13.17 -3.96 -29.52
N MET A 227 -11.86 -3.78 -29.37
CA MET A 227 -11.17 -2.57 -29.82
C MET A 227 -11.31 -2.33 -31.33
N LYS A 228 -11.15 -3.38 -32.15
CA LYS A 228 -11.31 -3.31 -33.62
C LYS A 228 -12.74 -2.95 -34.04
N ASN A 229 -13.73 -3.39 -33.27
CA ASN A 229 -15.14 -3.13 -33.54
C ASN A 229 -15.68 -1.86 -32.86
N GLY A 230 -14.85 -1.09 -32.17
CA GLY A 230 -15.30 0.14 -31.49
C GLY A 230 -16.14 -0.12 -30.24
N VAL A 231 -16.06 -1.32 -29.66
CA VAL A 231 -16.80 -1.73 -28.46
C VAL A 231 -15.92 -1.56 -27.22
N SER A 232 -16.46 -0.95 -26.17
CA SER A 232 -15.75 -0.81 -24.88
C SER A 232 -15.27 -2.15 -24.31
N THR A 233 -14.04 -2.14 -23.79
CA THR A 233 -13.46 -3.28 -23.06
C THR A 233 -13.81 -3.26 -21.57
N TRP A 234 -14.31 -2.12 -21.06
CA TRP A 234 -14.83 -1.93 -19.71
C TRP A 234 -16.37 -1.96 -19.68
N GLN A 235 -16.94 -2.04 -18.47
CA GLN A 235 -18.39 -1.97 -18.21
C GLN A 235 -18.89 -0.55 -17.96
#